data_AF-A0A3D1ETT1-F1
#
_entry.id   AF-A0A3D1ETT1-F1
#
_cell.length_a   1.000
_cell.length_b   1.000
_cell.length_c   1.000
_cell.angle_alpha   90.00
_cell.angle_beta   90.00
_cell.angle_gamma   90.00
#
_symmetry.space_group_name_H-M   'P 1'
#
loop_
_entity.id
_entity.type
_entity.pdbx_description
1 polymer ?
#
loop_
_entity_poly.entity_id
_entity_poly.type
_entity_poly.pdbx_seq_one_letter_code
_entity_poly.pdbx_strand_id
1 'polypeptide(L)' 'FERGLIDFPSVHDDREIYLCWQFKDDHVEAWHETDAGFAGRQNVAMLDDDQPREQAA' A
#
# COMPACT_ATOMS: atom_id res chain seq x y z
N PHE A 1 7.56 7.28 21.48
CA PHE A 1 6.81 6.37 20.60
C PHE A 1 6.11 7.22 19.56
N GLU A 2 6.76 7.57 18.45
CA GLU A 2 6.14 8.35 17.37
C GLU A 2 6.13 7.52 16.09
N ARG A 3 5.42 6.40 16.13
CA ARG A 3 5.09 5.63 14.92
C ARG A 3 3.58 5.60 14.83
N GLY A 4 2.99 6.65 14.29
CA GLY A 4 1.59 6.64 13.87
C GLY A 4 1.49 5.88 12.55
N LEU A 5 0.50 5.00 12.43
CA LEU A 5 0.16 4.31 11.20
C LEU A 5 -1.36 4.42 11.05
N ILE A 6 -1.80 4.81 9.86
CA ILE A 6 -3.22 4.84 9.52
C ILE A 6 -3.40 4.06 8.23
N ASP A 7 -4.32 3.09 8.27
CA ASP A 7 -4.72 2.31 7.13
C ASP A 7 -6.08 2.82 6.61
N PHE A 8 -6.16 3.06 5.31
CA PHE A 8 -7.36 3.50 4.61
C PHE A 8 -7.88 2.33 3.75
N PRO A 9 -9.07 1.78 4.04
CA PRO A 9 -9.69 0.78 3.18
C PRO A 9 -9.88 1.33 1.77
N SER A 10 -9.47 0.57 0.76
CA SER A 10 -9.51 0.99 -0.65
C SER A 10 -9.76 -0.20 -1.57
N VAL A 11 -10.12 0.08 -2.83
CA VAL A 11 -10.28 -0.91 -3.89
C VAL A 11 -9.43 -0.52 -5.08
N HIS A 12 -8.64 -1.45 -5.58
CA HIS A 12 -7.83 -1.29 -6.80
C HIS A 12 -8.00 -2.55 -7.65
N ASP A 13 -8.36 -2.41 -8.93
CA ASP A 13 -8.65 -3.55 -9.83
C ASP A 13 -9.63 -4.58 -9.25
N ASP A 14 -10.76 -4.11 -8.72
CA ASP A 14 -11.78 -4.95 -8.06
C ASP A 14 -11.25 -5.79 -6.87
N ARG A 15 -10.04 -5.48 -6.37
CA ARG A 15 -9.41 -6.10 -5.20
C ARG A 15 -9.40 -5.14 -4.02
N GLU A 16 -9.83 -5.63 -2.86
CA GLU A 16 -9.75 -4.90 -1.60
C GLU A 16 -8.30 -4.82 -1.11
N ILE A 17 -7.84 -3.62 -0.79
CA ILE A 17 -6.50 -3.34 -0.27
C ILE A 17 -6.57 -2.30 0.85
N TYR A 18 -5.48 -2.16 1.60
CA TYR A 18 -5.28 -1.02 2.50
C TYR A 18 -4.20 -0.09 1.98
N LEU A 19 -4.50 1.20 1.91
CA LEU A 19 -3.51 2.26 1.70
C LEU A 19 -2.96 2.71 3.07
N CYS A 20 -1.65 2.81 3.20
CA CYS A 20 -0.96 3.03 4.47
C CYS A 20 -0.25 4.37 4.48
N TRP A 21 -0.51 5.16 5.52
CA TRP A 21 0.20 6.39 5.83
C TRP A 21 0.97 6.26 7.15
N GLN A 22 2.23 6.70 7.20
CA GLN A 22 2.99 6.75 8.45
C GLN A 22 3.21 8.18 8.93
N PHE A 23 3.34 8.32 10.25
CA PHE A 23 3.67 9.59 10.87
C PHE A 23 4.99 10.16 10.32
N LYS A 24 4.90 11.38 9.76
CA LYS A 24 5.94 12.14 9.02
C LYS A 24 5.98 11.91 7.50
N ASP A 25 5.17 11.02 6.96
CA ASP A 25 4.96 10.98 5.52
C ASP A 25 4.05 12.15 5.12
N ASP A 26 4.36 12.85 4.03
CA ASP A 26 3.50 13.93 3.53
C ASP A 26 2.25 13.40 2.82
N HIS A 27 2.31 12.16 2.34
CA HIS A 27 1.26 11.47 1.59
C HIS A 27 1.30 9.96 1.80
N VAL A 28 0.30 9.23 1.30
CA VAL A 28 0.28 7.77 1.30
C VAL A 28 1.32 7.27 0.30
N GLU A 29 2.32 6.51 0.78
CA GLU A 29 3.38 5.94 -0.06
C GLU A 29 3.34 4.41 -0.12
N ALA A 30 2.52 3.77 0.72
CA ALA A 30 2.46 2.31 0.82
C ALA A 30 1.02 1.78 0.73
N TRP A 31 0.91 0.52 0.34
CA TRP A 31 -0.32 -0.28 0.43
C TRP A 31 0.00 -1.70 0.90
N HIS A 32 -0.99 -2.46 1.33
CA HIS A 32 -0.85 -3.90 1.55
C HIS A 32 -2.18 -4.65 1.33
N GLU A 33 -2.07 -5.96 1.13
CA GLU A 33 -3.21 -6.89 1.12
C GLU A 33 -3.90 -6.92 2.48
N THR A 34 -5.21 -7.17 2.49
CA THR A 34 -6.04 -7.14 3.71
C THR A 34 -5.62 -8.18 4.76
N ASP A 35 -4.92 -9.24 4.36
CA ASP A 35 -4.43 -10.33 5.21
C ASP A 35 -2.92 -10.28 5.53
N ALA A 36 -2.14 -9.42 4.87
CA ALA A 36 -0.67 -9.40 4.98
C ALA A 36 -0.15 -8.57 6.18
N GLY A 37 -0.95 -7.62 6.66
CA GLY A 37 -0.58 -6.69 7.73
C GLY A 37 0.66 -5.84 7.41
N PHE A 38 1.26 -5.24 8.45
CA PHE A 38 2.35 -4.27 8.29
C PHE A 38 3.58 -4.78 7.53
N ALA A 39 3.90 -6.08 7.66
CA ALA A 39 5.07 -6.68 7.01
C ALA A 39 4.88 -6.83 5.49
N GLY A 40 3.64 -6.83 5.00
CA GLY A 40 3.29 -6.96 3.59
C GLY A 40 3.21 -5.65 2.83
N ARG A 41 3.75 -4.55 3.36
CA ARG A 41 3.65 -3.24 2.70
C ARG A 41 4.48 -3.18 1.43
N GLN A 42 3.84 -2.67 0.39
CA GLN A 42 4.39 -2.45 -0.94
C GLN A 42 4.22 -0.98 -1.31
N ASN A 43 5.03 -0.48 -2.25
CA ASN A 43 4.93 0.91 -2.69
C ASN A 43 3.68 1.11 -3.55
N VAL A 44 3.00 2.25 -3.41
CA VAL A 44 1.79 2.57 -4.21
C VAL A 44 2.07 2.64 -5.71
N ALA A 45 3.31 2.87 -6.15
CA ALA A 45 3.69 2.81 -7.56
C ALA A 45 3.49 1.41 -8.19
N MET A 46 3.32 0.36 -7.39
CA MET A 46 2.95 -0.97 -7.88
C MET A 46 1.45 -1.09 -8.22
N LEU A 47 0.65 -0.11 -7.83
CA LEU A 47 -0.77 0.01 -8.19
C LEU A 47 -0.96 0.87 -9.46
N ASP A 48 0.11 1.40 -10.06
CA ASP A 48 -0.01 2.15 -11.32
C ASP A 48 -0.16 1.17 -12.49
N ASP A 49 -1.34 1.20 -13.13
CA ASP A 49 -1.70 0.38 -14.29
C ASP A 49 -0.82 0.58 -15.54
N ASP A 50 0.00 1.64 -15.56
CA ASP A 50 0.89 1.98 -16.67
C ASP A 50 2.30 1.34 -16.54
N GLN A 51 2.59 0.65 -15.44
CA GLN A 51 3.83 -0.12 -15.31
C GLN A 51 3.73 -1.46 -16.07
N PRO A 52 4.72 -1.82 -16.91
CA PRO A 52 4.80 -3.18 -17.42
C PRO A 52 4.85 -4.13 -16.22
N ARG A 53 3.90 -5.08 -16.17
CA ARG A 53 3.79 -6.13 -15.14
C ARG A 53 5.01 -7.05 -15.15
N GLU A 54 6.18 -6.55 -14.77
CA GLU A 54 7.35 -7.38 -14.49
C GLU A 54 7.18 -7.90 -13.05
N GLN A 55 6.40 -8.98 -12.94
CA GLN A 55 6.30 -9.75 -11.71
C GLN A 55 7.66 -10.40 -11.45
N ALA A 56 8.28 -10.08 -10.32
CA ALA A 56 9.47 -10.76 -9.84
C ALA A 56 9.19 -12.27 -9.70
N ALA A 57 10.08 -13.06 -10.28
CA ALA A 57 10.09 -14.52 -10.29
C ALA A 57 10.31 -15.15 -8.90
#